data_AF-A0A972MBK6-F1
#
_entry.id   AF-A0A972MBK6-F1
#
_cell.length_a   1.000
_cell.length_b   1.000
_cell.length_c   1.000
_cell.angle_alpha   90.00
_cell.angle_beta   90.00
_cell.angle_gamma   90.00
#
_symmetry.space_group_name_H-M   'P 1'
#
loop_
_entity.id
_entity.type
_entity.pdbx_description
1 polymer ?
#
loop_
_entity_poly.entity_id
_entity_poly.type
_entity_poly.pdbx_seq_one_letter_code
_entity_poly.pdbx_strand_id
1 'polypeptide(L)'
;MTKNRDFLILVGLSLLIVAILAIGVISSPTYAQKEAYFNSIIYFLATLFIASATLIILWHGFREFSIMLAIILAMIISILGVKAGVIAIILTYITWGFAFTIELLLAHNGVESAVAWFKKHYKPKTFMIEFKIFYPMMMVMYFLLEIVPSIIYKEPILKFEPKELYEAMMNELRKDTT
;
A
#
# COMPACT_ATOMS: atom_id res chain seq x y z
N MET A 1 11.27 -3.22 -23.31
CA MET A 1 11.96 -2.51 -22.21
C MET A 1 12.42 -3.53 -21.19
N THR A 2 13.72 -3.60 -20.91
CA THR A 2 14.27 -4.67 -20.04
C THR A 2 14.24 -4.22 -18.58
N LYS A 3 13.51 -4.99 -17.76
CA LYS A 3 13.25 -4.78 -16.32
C LYS A 3 14.48 -4.31 -15.49
N ASN A 4 15.68 -4.73 -15.86
CA ASN A 4 16.92 -4.38 -15.16
C ASN A 4 17.36 -2.93 -15.40
N ARG A 5 17.08 -2.36 -16.57
CA ARG A 5 17.46 -0.98 -16.90
C ARG A 5 16.65 0.03 -16.10
N ASP A 6 15.35 -0.20 -15.99
CA ASP A 6 14.43 0.70 -15.29
C ASP A 6 14.71 0.69 -13.77
N PHE A 7 15.05 -0.47 -13.20
CA PHE A 7 15.52 -0.59 -11.82
C PHE A 7 16.83 0.20 -11.58
N LEU A 8 17.82 0.06 -12.46
CA LEU A 8 19.09 0.79 -12.34
C LEU A 8 18.91 2.30 -12.46
N ILE A 9 17.99 2.76 -13.32
CA ILE A 9 17.63 4.17 -13.43
C ILE A 9 17.00 4.69 -12.13
N LEU A 10 16.07 3.93 -11.53
CA LEU A 10 15.44 4.31 -10.26
C LEU A 10 16.46 4.39 -9.12
N VAL A 11 17.35 3.41 -9.00
CA VAL A 11 18.42 3.42 -8.00
C VAL A 11 19.37 4.62 -8.23
N GLY A 12 19.76 4.86 -9.48
CA GLY A 12 20.60 5.99 -9.86
C GLY A 12 19.97 7.35 -9.51
N LEU A 13 18.68 7.54 -9.84
CA LEU A 13 17.93 8.74 -9.48
C LEU A 13 17.79 8.91 -7.96
N SER A 14 17.54 7.83 -7.24
CA SER A 14 17.43 7.85 -5.77
C SER A 14 18.73 8.32 -5.12
N LEU A 15 19.87 7.78 -5.57
CA LEU A 15 21.20 8.17 -5.11
C LEU A 15 21.53 9.62 -5.49
N LEU A 16 21.14 10.04 -6.69
CA LEU A 16 21.33 11.42 -7.16
C LEU A 16 20.57 12.42 -6.27
N ILE A 17 19.31 12.12 -5.93
CA ILE A 17 18.50 12.99 -5.05
C ILE A 17 19.17 13.11 -3.67
N VAL A 18 19.62 11.99 -3.08
CA VAL A 18 20.33 12.02 -1.80
C VAL A 18 21.62 12.82 -1.91
N ALA A 19 22.38 12.68 -2.99
CA ALA A 19 23.61 13.44 -3.22
C ALA A 19 23.35 14.95 -3.34
N ILE A 20 22.31 15.37 -4.07
CA ILE A 20 21.92 16.78 -4.19
C ILE A 20 21.53 17.34 -2.82
N LEU A 21 20.74 16.61 -2.04
CA LEU A 21 20.34 17.03 -0.69
C LEU A 21 21.55 17.10 0.26
N ALA A 22 22.50 16.16 0.15
CA ALA A 22 23.73 16.16 0.94
C ALA A 22 24.65 17.34 0.57
N ILE A 23 24.75 17.69 -0.71
CA ILE A 23 25.42 18.92 -1.14
C ILE A 23 24.71 20.15 -0.55
N GLY A 24 23.37 20.14 -0.50
CA GLY A 24 22.58 21.15 0.20
C GLY A 24 22.98 21.31 1.67
N VAL A 25 23.20 20.21 2.40
CA VAL A 25 23.70 20.24 3.79
C VAL A 25 25.09 20.87 3.89
N ILE A 26 26.02 20.47 3.02
CA ILE A 26 27.42 20.93 3.07
C ILE A 26 27.52 22.42 2.70
N SER A 27 26.80 22.84 1.67
CA SER A 27 26.87 24.20 1.10
C SER A 27 25.98 25.22 1.83
N SER A 28 25.09 24.78 2.73
CA SER A 28 24.19 25.68 3.45
C SER A 28 24.93 26.53 4.50
N PRO A 29 24.78 27.87 4.50
CA PRO A 29 25.46 28.77 5.44
C PRO A 29 24.81 28.80 6.83
N THR A 30 23.52 28.49 6.96
CA THR A 30 22.77 28.60 8.23
C THR A 30 22.41 27.25 8.83
N TYR A 31 22.34 27.17 10.16
CA TYR A 31 21.96 25.94 10.88
C TYR A 31 20.54 25.49 10.49
N ALA A 32 19.59 26.42 10.41
CA ALA A 32 18.20 26.12 10.04
C ALA A 32 18.09 25.50 8.63
N GLN A 33 18.89 25.96 7.66
CA GLN A 33 18.92 25.36 6.32
C GLN A 33 19.54 23.96 6.36
N LYS A 34 20.63 23.77 7.11
CA LYS A 34 21.25 22.43 7.28
C LYS A 34 20.27 21.43 7.87
N GLU A 35 19.54 21.83 8.91
CA GLU A 35 18.51 21.00 9.55
C GLU A 35 17.38 20.66 8.56
N ALA A 36 16.91 21.62 7.77
CA ALA A 36 15.88 21.38 6.76
C ALA A 36 16.33 20.37 5.68
N TYR A 37 17.56 20.47 5.18
CA TYR A 37 18.11 19.48 4.24
C TYR A 37 18.29 18.10 4.88
N PHE A 38 18.75 18.04 6.14
CA PHE A 38 18.85 16.78 6.89
C PHE A 38 17.49 16.10 7.06
N ASN A 39 16.48 16.85 7.49
CA ASN A 39 15.12 16.35 7.63
C ASN A 39 14.55 15.88 6.28
N SER A 40 14.84 16.61 5.20
CA SER A 40 14.43 16.22 3.85
C SER A 40 15.07 14.89 3.39
N ILE A 41 16.34 14.66 3.72
CA ILE A 41 17.02 13.36 3.47
C ILE A 41 16.31 12.25 4.24
N ILE A 42 16.02 12.47 5.52
CA ILE A 42 15.34 11.49 6.38
C ILE A 42 13.95 11.15 5.81
N TYR A 43 13.17 12.16 5.42
CA TYR A 43 11.84 11.94 4.85
C TYR A 43 11.88 11.24 3.49
N PHE A 44 12.85 11.59 2.63
CA PHE A 44 13.03 10.94 1.34
C PHE A 44 13.40 9.46 1.49
N LEU A 45 14.35 9.15 2.38
CA LEU A 45 14.73 7.76 2.69
C LEU A 45 13.58 6.97 3.32
N ALA A 46 12.83 7.59 4.23
CA ALA A 46 11.63 6.97 4.81
C ALA A 46 10.60 6.65 3.71
N THR A 47 10.41 7.54 2.74
CA THR A 47 9.48 7.33 1.62
C THR A 47 9.95 6.20 0.70
N LEU A 48 11.24 6.16 0.34
CA LEU A 48 11.84 5.07 -0.44
C LEU A 48 11.70 3.73 0.28
N PHE A 49 11.89 3.72 1.59
CA PHE A 49 11.71 2.53 2.41
C PHE A 49 10.27 2.03 2.37
N ILE A 50 9.29 2.92 2.58
CA ILE A 50 7.86 2.57 2.52
C ILE A 50 7.48 2.07 1.12
N ALA A 51 7.94 2.73 0.07
CA ALA A 51 7.68 2.34 -1.33
C ALA A 51 8.31 0.98 -1.66
N SER A 52 9.56 0.76 -1.25
CA SER A 52 10.26 -0.52 -1.44
C SER A 52 9.58 -1.65 -0.67
N ALA A 53 9.22 -1.42 0.59
CA ALA A 53 8.44 -2.35 1.38
C ALA A 53 7.14 -2.71 0.64
N THR A 54 6.38 -1.71 0.17
CA THR A 54 5.14 -1.89 -0.61
C THR A 54 5.35 -2.74 -1.87
N LEU A 55 6.44 -2.52 -2.60
CA LEU A 55 6.77 -3.30 -3.80
C LEU A 55 7.16 -4.74 -3.49
N ILE A 56 7.90 -4.98 -2.40
CA ILE A 56 8.22 -6.33 -1.94
C ILE A 56 6.94 -7.08 -1.60
N ILE A 57 6.00 -6.40 -0.92
CA ILE A 57 4.69 -6.94 -0.55
C ILE A 57 3.86 -7.32 -1.78
N LEU A 58 3.80 -6.41 -2.77
CA LEU A 58 3.13 -6.64 -4.06
C LEU A 58 3.72 -7.82 -4.85
N TRP A 59 4.99 -8.16 -4.62
CA TRP A 59 5.69 -9.19 -5.40
C TRP A 59 5.81 -10.55 -4.69
N HIS A 60 6.07 -10.56 -3.37
CA HIS A 60 6.42 -11.77 -2.59
C HIS A 60 5.27 -12.30 -1.72
N GLY A 61 4.16 -11.56 -1.60
CA GLY A 61 2.98 -12.00 -0.85
C GLY A 61 3.04 -11.73 0.66
N PHE A 62 1.95 -12.09 1.35
CA PHE A 62 1.62 -11.65 2.70
C PHE A 62 2.59 -12.12 3.80
N ARG A 63 3.33 -13.22 3.58
CA ARG A 63 4.26 -13.79 4.57
C ARG A 63 5.49 -12.91 4.78
N GLU A 64 6.18 -12.56 3.70
CA GLU A 64 7.39 -11.72 3.77
C GLU A 64 7.03 -10.30 4.23
N PHE A 65 5.85 -9.82 3.84
CA PHE A 65 5.26 -8.60 4.37
C PHE A 65 5.15 -8.61 5.89
N SER A 66 4.55 -9.66 6.44
CA SER A 66 4.27 -9.74 7.88
C SER A 66 5.56 -9.75 8.70
N ILE A 67 6.61 -10.41 8.21
CA ILE A 67 7.92 -10.47 8.87
C ILE A 67 8.57 -9.08 8.84
N MET A 68 8.59 -8.43 7.68
CA MET A 68 9.16 -7.08 7.53
C MET A 68 8.40 -6.05 8.37
N LEU A 69 7.06 -6.08 8.34
CA LEU A 69 6.22 -5.21 9.13
C LEU A 69 6.46 -5.41 10.63
N ALA A 70 6.63 -6.66 11.09
CA ALA A 70 6.93 -6.97 12.47
C ALA A 70 8.29 -6.38 12.90
N ILE A 71 9.32 -6.48 12.06
CA ILE A 71 10.64 -5.90 12.34
C ILE A 71 10.56 -4.37 12.38
N ILE A 72 9.87 -3.75 11.41
CA ILE A 72 9.66 -2.30 11.37
C ILE A 72 8.91 -1.81 12.61
N LEU A 73 7.83 -2.50 12.98
CA LEU A 73 7.06 -2.16 14.17
C LEU A 73 7.88 -2.30 15.44
N ALA A 74 8.68 -3.36 15.56
CA ALA A 74 9.60 -3.53 16.68
C ALA A 74 10.60 -2.36 16.78
N MET A 75 11.18 -1.93 15.65
CA MET A 75 12.06 -0.76 15.62
C MET A 75 11.33 0.54 15.99
N ILE A 76 10.13 0.78 15.43
CA ILE A 76 9.33 1.97 15.73
C ILE A 76 8.99 2.02 17.22
N ILE A 77 8.55 0.91 17.80
CA ILE A 77 8.21 0.84 19.23
C ILE A 77 9.46 1.05 20.09
N SER A 78 10.60 0.50 19.70
CA SER A 78 11.88 0.65 20.42
C SER A 78 12.39 2.10 20.43
N ILE A 79 12.29 2.81 19.29
CA ILE A 79 12.86 4.16 19.14
C ILE A 79 11.87 5.26 19.53
N LEU A 80 10.60 5.14 19.10
CA LEU A 80 9.58 6.18 19.18
C LEU A 80 8.47 5.86 20.19
N GLY A 81 8.53 4.68 20.82
CA GLY A 81 7.59 4.23 21.85
C GLY A 81 6.30 3.63 21.29
N VAL A 82 5.50 3.07 22.20
CA VAL A 82 4.29 2.29 21.87
C VAL A 82 3.25 3.10 21.10
N LYS A 83 3.08 4.39 21.42
CA LYS A 83 2.13 5.28 20.72
C LYS A 83 2.43 5.38 19.22
N ALA A 84 3.70 5.50 18.86
CA ALA A 84 4.12 5.54 17.46
C ALA A 84 3.89 4.20 16.75
N GLY A 85 4.12 3.09 17.44
CA GLY A 85 3.81 1.74 16.94
C GLY A 85 2.32 1.55 16.62
N VAL A 86 1.43 2.01 17.51
CA VAL A 86 -0.03 1.96 17.28
C VAL A 86 -0.43 2.77 16.06
N ILE A 87 0.11 3.99 15.89
CA ILE A 87 -0.14 4.82 14.71
C ILE A 87 0.33 4.12 13.44
N ALA A 88 1.51 3.50 13.47
CA ALA A 88 2.04 2.75 12.33
C ALA A 88 1.13 1.58 11.94
N ILE A 89 0.63 0.80 12.92
CA ILE A 89 -0.32 -0.29 12.66
C ILE A 89 -1.59 0.23 11.99
N ILE A 90 -2.16 1.33 12.49
CA ILE A 90 -3.37 1.93 11.94
C ILE A 90 -3.13 2.38 10.49
N LEU A 91 -2.02 3.06 10.22
CA LEU A 91 -1.67 3.51 8.86
C LEU A 91 -1.45 2.35 7.90
N THR A 92 -0.80 1.28 8.36
CA THR A 92 -0.63 0.06 7.55
C THR A 92 -1.97 -0.59 7.25
N TYR A 93 -2.85 -0.70 8.25
CA TYR A 93 -4.20 -1.24 8.06
C TYR A 93 -5.01 -0.43 7.03
N ILE A 94 -5.00 0.90 7.14
CA ILE A 94 -5.72 1.79 6.22
C ILE A 94 -5.15 1.64 4.81
N THR A 95 -3.83 1.76 4.65
CA THR A 95 -3.17 1.68 3.34
C THR A 95 -3.44 0.34 2.67
N TRP A 96 -3.29 -0.77 3.41
CA TRP A 96 -3.48 -2.10 2.85
C TRP A 96 -4.95 -2.41 2.58
N GLY A 97 -5.85 -2.01 3.48
CA GLY A 97 -7.28 -2.15 3.27
C GLY A 97 -7.77 -1.37 2.05
N PHE A 98 -7.18 -0.21 1.77
CA PHE A 98 -7.47 0.58 0.58
C PHE A 98 -6.99 -0.12 -0.70
N ALA A 99 -5.73 -0.58 -0.72
CA ALA A 99 -5.17 -1.33 -1.85
C ALA A 99 -5.99 -2.59 -2.15
N PHE A 100 -6.31 -3.39 -1.12
CA PHE A 100 -7.13 -4.58 -1.24
C PHE A 100 -8.52 -4.28 -1.82
N THR A 101 -9.15 -3.21 -1.35
CA THR A 101 -10.50 -2.84 -1.82
C THR A 101 -10.49 -2.39 -3.27
N ILE A 102 -9.52 -1.58 -3.68
CA ILE A 102 -9.35 -1.16 -5.08
C ILE A 102 -9.11 -2.36 -5.98
N GLU A 103 -8.21 -3.25 -5.60
CA GLU A 103 -7.91 -4.43 -6.41
C GLU A 103 -9.16 -5.30 -6.56
N LEU A 104 -9.95 -5.46 -5.50
CA LEU A 104 -11.18 -6.24 -5.51
C LEU A 104 -12.26 -5.59 -6.41
N LEU A 105 -12.37 -4.27 -6.38
CA LEU A 105 -13.20 -3.48 -7.29
C LEU A 105 -12.79 -3.71 -8.75
N LEU A 106 -11.50 -3.62 -9.06
CA LEU A 106 -10.98 -3.84 -10.40
C LEU A 106 -11.24 -5.28 -10.87
N ALA A 107 -11.03 -6.26 -10.00
CA ALA A 107 -11.31 -7.66 -10.29
C ALA A 107 -12.80 -7.89 -10.60
N HIS A 108 -13.71 -7.26 -9.85
CA HIS A 108 -15.15 -7.35 -10.09
C HIS A 108 -15.57 -6.69 -11.41
N ASN A 109 -14.88 -5.64 -11.83
CA ASN A 109 -15.09 -5.00 -13.13
C ASN A 109 -14.38 -5.73 -14.30
N GLY A 110 -13.87 -6.94 -14.08
CA GLY A 110 -13.30 -7.79 -15.13
C GLY A 110 -11.87 -7.44 -15.54
N VAL A 111 -11.15 -6.64 -14.75
CA VAL A 111 -9.75 -6.34 -15.02
C VAL A 111 -8.89 -7.58 -14.78
N GLU A 112 -8.40 -8.19 -15.86
CA GLU A 112 -7.65 -9.45 -15.81
C GLU A 112 -6.42 -9.39 -14.91
N SER A 113 -5.71 -8.25 -14.87
CA SER A 113 -4.54 -8.09 -14.00
C SER A 113 -4.88 -8.22 -12.52
N ALA A 114 -6.06 -7.71 -12.12
CA ALA A 114 -6.51 -7.76 -10.73
C ALA A 114 -6.98 -9.16 -10.35
N VAL A 115 -7.73 -9.83 -11.24
CA VAL A 115 -8.11 -11.24 -11.05
C VAL A 115 -6.87 -12.13 -10.94
N ALA A 116 -5.88 -11.93 -11.82
CA ALA A 116 -4.62 -12.66 -11.78
C ALA A 116 -3.82 -12.37 -10.49
N TRP A 117 -3.82 -11.12 -10.01
CA TRP A 117 -3.20 -10.77 -8.74
C TRP A 117 -3.83 -11.53 -7.57
N PHE A 118 -5.16 -11.60 -7.49
CA PHE A 118 -5.83 -12.38 -6.45
C PHE A 118 -5.55 -13.88 -6.56
N LYS A 119 -5.65 -14.46 -7.76
CA LYS A 119 -5.35 -15.90 -7.98
C LYS A 119 -3.92 -16.25 -7.59
N LYS A 120 -2.97 -15.35 -7.86
CA LYS A 120 -1.56 -15.54 -7.50
C LYS A 120 -1.30 -15.46 -5.99
N HIS A 121 -1.97 -14.56 -5.27
CA HIS A 121 -1.64 -14.25 -3.88
C HIS A 121 -2.56 -14.91 -2.86
N TYR A 122 -3.76 -15.34 -3.25
CA TYR A 122 -4.78 -15.82 -2.33
C TYR A 122 -5.24 -17.24 -2.62
N LYS A 123 -5.30 -18.02 -1.54
CA LYS A 123 -6.15 -19.21 -1.48
C LYS A 123 -7.54 -18.82 -0.98
N PRO A 124 -8.60 -19.57 -1.32
CA PRO A 124 -9.97 -19.26 -0.88
C PRO A 124 -10.10 -19.03 0.63
N LYS A 125 -9.39 -19.82 1.45
CA LYS A 125 -9.38 -19.66 2.91
C LYS A 125 -8.73 -18.35 3.36
N THR A 126 -7.59 -17.99 2.77
CA THR A 126 -6.86 -16.75 3.11
C THR A 126 -7.63 -15.52 2.66
N PHE A 127 -8.21 -15.57 1.46
CA PHE A 127 -9.06 -14.48 0.96
C PHE A 127 -10.23 -14.20 1.88
N MET A 128 -10.93 -15.24 2.35
CA MET A 128 -12.05 -15.08 3.27
C MET A 128 -11.64 -14.39 4.59
N ILE A 129 -10.45 -14.70 5.12
CA ILE A 129 -9.95 -14.08 6.34
C ILE A 129 -9.63 -12.61 6.09
N GLU A 130 -8.86 -12.31 5.04
CA GLU A 130 -8.49 -10.92 4.73
C GLU A 130 -9.70 -10.07 4.34
N PHE A 131 -10.66 -10.61 3.60
CA PHE A 131 -11.91 -9.95 3.30
C PHE A 131 -12.66 -9.53 4.57
N LYS A 132 -12.70 -10.38 5.60
CA LYS A 132 -13.30 -10.03 6.90
C LYS A 132 -12.53 -8.94 7.63
N ILE A 133 -11.19 -9.01 7.60
CA ILE A 133 -10.32 -8.02 8.25
C ILE A 133 -10.46 -6.64 7.61
N PHE A 134 -10.53 -6.57 6.28
CA PHE A 134 -10.64 -5.31 5.54
C PHE A 134 -12.08 -4.87 5.27
N TYR A 135 -13.08 -5.58 5.82
CA TYR A 135 -14.48 -5.20 5.69
C TYR A 135 -14.79 -3.76 6.14
N PRO A 136 -14.25 -3.26 7.28
CA PRO A 136 -14.41 -1.85 7.64
C PRO A 136 -13.87 -0.88 6.58
N MET A 137 -12.74 -1.19 5.96
CA MET A 137 -12.17 -0.35 4.90
C MET A 137 -12.97 -0.41 3.60
N MET A 138 -13.55 -1.57 3.27
CA MET A 138 -14.48 -1.68 2.14
C MET A 138 -15.73 -0.83 2.34
N MET A 139 -16.26 -0.78 3.56
CA MET A 139 -17.39 0.11 3.91
C MET A 139 -17.01 1.59 3.79
N VAL A 140 -15.79 1.97 4.18
CA VAL A 140 -15.28 3.34 3.98
C VAL A 140 -15.17 3.67 2.49
N MET A 141 -14.64 2.75 1.69
CA MET A 141 -14.52 2.94 0.24
C MET A 141 -15.90 3.05 -0.43
N TYR A 142 -16.84 2.22 -0.02
CA TYR A 142 -18.24 2.30 -0.44
C TYR A 142 -18.84 3.67 -0.12
N PHE A 143 -18.67 4.14 1.11
CA PHE A 143 -19.09 5.49 1.50
C PHE A 143 -18.45 6.56 0.59
N LEU A 144 -17.14 6.46 0.33
CA LEU A 144 -16.45 7.42 -0.52
C LEU A 144 -16.89 7.38 -1.99
N LEU A 145 -17.21 6.20 -2.53
CA LEU A 145 -17.56 6.03 -3.94
C LEU A 145 -19.06 6.21 -4.23
N GLU A 146 -19.94 6.03 -3.25
CA GLU A 146 -21.37 6.20 -3.43
C GLU A 146 -21.91 7.49 -2.83
N ILE A 147 -21.51 7.82 -1.60
CA ILE A 147 -22.10 8.95 -0.88
C ILE A 147 -21.48 10.26 -1.37
N VAL A 148 -20.18 10.30 -1.66
CA VAL A 148 -19.56 11.53 -2.18
C VAL A 148 -20.09 11.89 -3.58
N PRO A 149 -20.16 10.97 -4.57
CA PRO A 149 -20.68 11.30 -5.89
C PRO A 149 -22.19 11.52 -5.92
N SER A 150 -22.97 10.82 -5.08
CA SER A 150 -24.41 11.09 -4.99
C SER A 150 -24.72 12.48 -4.42
N ILE A 151 -23.91 12.98 -3.48
CA ILE A 151 -24.03 14.35 -2.95
C ILE A 151 -23.57 15.39 -3.99
N ILE A 152 -22.48 15.14 -4.70
CA ILE A 152 -21.85 16.12 -5.60
C ILE A 152 -22.46 16.12 -7.01
N TYR A 153 -22.61 14.94 -7.61
CA TYR A 153 -23.00 14.76 -9.02
C TYR A 153 -24.45 14.25 -9.20
N LYS A 154 -25.16 13.90 -8.12
CA LYS A 154 -26.53 13.33 -8.14
C LYS A 154 -26.67 12.11 -9.05
N GLU A 155 -25.59 11.37 -9.23
CA GLU A 155 -25.58 10.14 -10.02
C GLU A 155 -26.33 9.01 -9.29
N PRO A 156 -26.97 8.08 -10.02
CA PRO A 156 -27.60 6.92 -9.41
C PRO A 156 -26.54 6.07 -8.71
N ILE A 157 -26.85 5.70 -7.48
CA ILE A 157 -26.03 4.85 -6.62
C ILE A 157 -25.65 3.59 -7.40
N LEU A 158 -24.34 3.40 -7.69
CA LEU A 158 -23.84 2.10 -8.15
C LEU A 158 -24.22 1.09 -7.08
N LYS A 159 -24.87 -0.03 -7.40
CA LYS A 159 -25.20 -1.04 -6.38
C LYS A 159 -23.94 -1.82 -6.04
N PHE A 160 -23.06 -1.28 -5.23
CA PHE A 160 -21.84 -1.98 -4.82
C PHE A 160 -22.09 -2.73 -3.51
N GLU A 161 -22.48 -3.99 -3.59
CA GLU A 161 -22.64 -4.82 -2.39
C GLU A 161 -21.34 -5.58 -2.08
N PRO A 162 -20.71 -5.38 -0.90
CA PRO A 162 -19.50 -6.13 -0.52
C PRO A 162 -19.67 -7.65 -0.61
N LYS A 163 -20.90 -8.13 -0.38
CA LYS A 163 -21.24 -9.56 -0.50
C LYS A 163 -21.08 -10.06 -1.94
N GLU A 164 -21.50 -9.29 -2.93
CA GLU A 164 -21.39 -9.67 -4.34
C GLU A 164 -19.92 -9.75 -4.77
N LEU A 165 -19.07 -8.83 -4.30
CA LEU A 165 -17.61 -8.88 -4.54
C LEU A 165 -16.98 -10.13 -3.96
N TYR A 166 -17.37 -10.46 -2.72
CA TYR A 166 -16.88 -11.64 -2.04
C TYR A 166 -17.24 -12.91 -2.82
N GLU A 167 -18.51 -13.03 -3.22
CA GLU A 167 -19.00 -14.20 -3.96
C GLU A 167 -18.37 -14.31 -5.35
N ALA A 168 -18.27 -13.20 -6.09
CA ALA A 168 -17.62 -13.15 -7.40
C ALA A 168 -16.16 -13.62 -7.31
N MET A 169 -15.37 -13.04 -6.41
CA MET A 169 -13.96 -13.39 -6.27
C MET A 169 -13.76 -14.80 -5.70
N MET A 170 -14.61 -15.24 -4.76
CA MET A 170 -14.55 -16.62 -4.23
C MET A 170 -14.85 -17.67 -5.29
N ASN A 171 -15.80 -17.39 -6.19
CA ASN A 171 -16.08 -18.28 -7.31
C ASN A 171 -14.87 -18.37 -8.25
N GLU A 172 -14.22 -17.25 -8.55
CA GLU A 172 -13.00 -17.22 -9.36
C GLU A 172 -11.82 -17.96 -8.70
N LEU A 173 -11.63 -17.82 -7.39
CA LEU A 173 -10.57 -18.52 -6.67
C LEU A 173 -10.81 -20.03 -6.54
N ARG A 174 -12.07 -20.46 -6.47
CA ARG A 174 -12.43 -21.89 -6.39
C ARG A 174 -12.24 -22.62 -7.71
N LYS A 175 -12.52 -21.96 -8.85
CA LYS A 175 -12.30 -22.53 -10.20
C LYS A 175 -10.84 -22.89 -10.46
N ASP A 176 -9.91 -22.17 -9.84
CA ASP A 176 -8.46 -22.39 -9.99
C ASP A 176 -7.92 -23.52 -9.10
N THR A 177 -8.74 -24.04 -8.17
CA THR A 177 -8.33 -25.10 -7.21
C THR A 177 -8.84 -26.51 -7.57
N THR A 178 -9.61 -26.64 -8.66
CA THR A 178 -10.11 -27.90 -9.23
C THR A 178 -9.46 -28.17 -10.57
#